data_AF-A0A6H2A665-F1
#
_entry.id   AF-A0A6H2A665-F1
#
_cell.length_a   1.000
_cell.length_b   1.000
_cell.length_c   1.000
_cell.angle_alpha   90.00
_cell.angle_beta   90.00
_cell.angle_gamma   90.00
#
_symmetry.space_group_name_H-M   'P 1'
#
loop_
_entity.id
_entity.type
_entity.pdbx_description
1 polymer ?
#
loop_
_entity_poly.entity_id
_entity_poly.type
_entity_poly.pdbx_seq_one_letter_code
_entity_poly.pdbx_strand_id
1 'polypeptide(L)' 'MSIEIDMEIMLNGDDHQTNFGTMLLKLIFKADRSNIEKLRLGFPEAVKAVEYYKETGEIIAPTEVS' A
#
# COMPACT_ATOMS: atom_id res chain seq x y z
N MET A 1 3.34 -9.24 9.02
CA MET A 1 3.15 -9.46 7.57
C MET A 1 3.83 -8.30 6.86
N SER A 2 4.54 -8.55 5.75
CA SER A 2 5.27 -7.51 5.00
C SER A 2 4.30 -6.77 4.08
N ILE A 3 4.47 -5.44 3.95
CA ILE A 3 3.68 -4.60 3.03
C ILE A 3 3.80 -5.10 1.58
N GLU A 4 4.96 -5.63 1.21
CA GLU A 4 5.23 -6.21 -0.11
C GLU A 4 4.28 -7.38 -0.42
N ILE A 5 4.16 -8.32 0.51
CA ILE A 5 3.26 -9.48 0.40
C ILE A 5 1.81 -9.01 0.28
N ASP A 6 1.43 -8.00 1.07
CA ASP A 6 0.06 -7.45 1.04
C ASP A 6 -0.23 -6.71 -0.29
N MET A 7 0.78 -6.09 -0.91
CA MET A 7 0.66 -5.47 -2.24
C MET A 7 0.54 -6.51 -3.35
N GLU A 8 1.35 -7.58 -3.32
CA GLU A 8 1.25 -8.66 -4.29
C GLU A 8 -0.13 -9.32 -4.26
N ILE A 9 -0.66 -9.60 -3.06
CA ILE A 9 -2.02 -10.15 -2.88
C ILE A 9 -3.07 -9.17 -3.42
N MET A 10 -2.94 -7.87 -3.13
CA MET A 10 -3.86 -6.84 -3.62
C MET A 10 -3.92 -6.78 -5.15
N LEU A 11 -2.76 -6.88 -5.81
CA LEU A 11 -2.61 -6.68 -7.26
C LEU A 11 -2.90 -7.95 -8.06
N ASN A 12 -2.53 -9.12 -7.54
CA ASN A 12 -2.75 -10.41 -8.22
C ASN A 12 -4.17 -10.97 -8.02
N GLY A 13 -4.99 -10.35 -7.17
CA GLY A 13 -6.40 -10.67 -7.02
C GLY A 13 -6.68 -11.99 -6.30
N ASP A 14 -5.71 -12.52 -5.55
CA ASP A 14 -5.91 -13.72 -4.72
C ASP A 14 -6.72 -13.35 -3.47
N ASP A 15 -8.05 -13.30 -3.65
CA ASP A 15 -9.02 -12.71 -2.73
C ASP A 15 -9.29 -13.58 -1.48
N HIS A 16 -8.49 -14.64 -1.27
CA HIS A 16 -8.68 -15.58 -0.17
C HIS A 16 -8.13 -15.12 1.20
N GLN A 17 -7.34 -14.04 1.25
CA GLN A 17 -6.87 -13.45 2.52
C GLN A 17 -7.12 -11.94 2.59
N THR A 18 -8.26 -11.57 3.18
CA THR A 18 -8.58 -10.18 3.56
C THR A 18 -7.84 -9.80 4.85
N ASN A 19 -6.51 -9.72 4.80
CA ASN A 19 -5.73 -9.24 5.94
C ASN A 19 -5.81 -7.69 6.03
N PHE A 20 -5.55 -7.14 7.21
CA PHE A 20 -5.65 -5.69 7.47
C PHE A 20 -4.75 -4.87 6.53
N GLY A 21 -3.55 -5.37 6.22
CA GLY A 21 -2.60 -4.70 5.33
C GLY A 21 -3.15 -4.54 3.92
N THR A 22 -3.70 -5.61 3.32
CA THR A 22 -4.34 -5.56 2.00
C THR A 22 -5.51 -4.59 1.96
N MET A 23 -6.34 -4.54 3.01
CA MET A 23 -7.45 -3.56 3.07
C MET A 23 -6.94 -2.12 3.22
N LEU A 24 -5.91 -1.90 4.03
CA LEU A 24 -5.28 -0.59 4.22
C LEU A 24 -4.68 -0.09 2.91
N LEU A 25 -3.98 -0.95 2.16
CA LEU A 25 -3.43 -0.61 0.85
C LEU A 25 -4.53 -0.28 -0.15
N LYS A 26 -5.61 -1.08 -0.21
CA LYS A 26 -6.80 -0.76 -1.04
C LYS A 26 -7.42 0.59 -0.68
N LEU A 27 -7.48 0.93 0.61
CA LEU A 27 -7.98 2.22 1.10
C LEU A 27 -7.08 3.37 0.64
N ILE A 28 -5.76 3.25 0.83
CA ILE A 28 -4.77 4.24 0.40
C ILE A 28 -4.81 4.42 -1.12
N PHE A 29 -4.94 3.32 -1.87
CA PHE A 29 -4.98 3.37 -3.33
C PHE A 29 -6.15 4.20 -3.85
N LYS A 30 -7.31 4.13 -3.19
CA LYS A 30 -8.54 4.86 -3.54
C LYS A 30 -8.70 6.21 -2.84
N ALA A 31 -7.84 6.54 -1.88
CA ALA A 31 -7.96 7.77 -1.11
C ALA A 31 -7.71 9.01 -1.98
N ASP A 32 -8.50 10.05 -1.76
CA ASP A 32 -8.24 11.38 -2.31
C ASP A 32 -7.05 12.05 -1.59
N ARG A 33 -6.60 13.19 -2.14
CA ARG A 33 -5.44 13.93 -1.62
C ARG A 33 -5.58 14.34 -0.16
N SER A 34 -6.78 14.68 0.30
CA SER A 34 -7.03 15.10 1.69
C SER A 34 -6.99 13.92 2.67
N ASN A 35 -7.41 12.74 2.22
CA ASN A 35 -7.42 11.52 3.00
C ASN A 35 -6.04 10.82 2.98
N ILE A 36 -5.29 10.95 1.89
CA ILE A 36 -3.89 10.49 1.82
C ILE A 36 -3.03 11.16 2.90
N GLU A 37 -3.13 12.48 3.09
CA GLU A 37 -2.33 13.16 4.12
C GLU A 37 -2.66 12.67 5.53
N LYS A 38 -3.94 12.35 5.81
CA LYS A 38 -4.33 11.77 7.10
C LYS A 38 -3.81 10.34 7.26
N LEU A 39 -3.84 9.54 6.19
CA LEU A 39 -3.31 8.18 6.18
C LEU A 39 -1.79 8.17 6.32
N ARG A 40 -1.08 9.17 5.76
CA ARG A 40 0.37 9.33 5.88
C ARG A 40 0.81 9.56 7.32
N LEU A 41 0.00 10.23 8.14
CA LEU A 41 0.26 10.41 9.57
C LEU A 41 0.19 9.09 10.36
N GLY A 42 -0.69 8.17 9.97
CA GLY A 42 -0.87 6.89 10.67
C GLY A 42 -0.06 5.72 10.09
N PHE A 43 0.17 5.73 8.78
CA PHE A 43 0.78 4.63 8.02
C PHE A 43 1.70 5.15 6.91
N PRO A 44 2.78 5.88 7.26
CA PRO A 44 3.64 6.55 6.27
C PRO A 44 4.24 5.58 5.24
N GLU A 45 4.71 4.41 5.68
CA GLU A 45 5.34 3.40 4.80
C GLU A 45 4.35 2.78 3.82
N ALA A 46 3.10 2.54 4.24
CA ALA A 46 2.07 2.02 3.34
C ALA A 46 1.66 3.06 2.29
N VAL A 47 1.61 4.34 2.68
CA VAL A 47 1.38 5.44 1.73
C VAL A 47 2.53 5.54 0.72
N LYS A 48 3.77 5.52 1.20
CA LYS A 48 4.98 5.58 0.36
C LYS A 48 5.02 4.44 -0.66
N ALA A 49 4.71 3.21 -0.25
CA ALA A 49 4.68 2.06 -1.14
C ALA A 49 3.61 2.20 -2.25
N VAL A 50 2.41 2.70 -1.90
CA VAL A 50 1.35 2.95 -2.88
C VAL A 50 1.69 4.11 -3.82
N GLU A 51 2.29 5.19 -3.31
CA GLU A 51 2.71 6.33 -4.12
C GLU A 51 3.81 5.93 -5.10
N TYR A 52 4.83 5.19 -4.65
CA TYR A 52 5.87 4.65 -5.52
C TYR A 52 5.27 3.77 -6.62
N TYR A 53 4.41 2.83 -6.27
CA TYR A 53 3.75 1.99 -7.28
C TYR A 53 2.92 2.79 -8.28
N LYS A 54 2.22 3.85 -7.85
CA LYS A 54 1.47 4.72 -8.76
C LYS A 54 2.38 5.48 -9.72
N GLU A 55 3.61 5.79 -9.31
CA GLU A 55 4.59 6.51 -10.13
C GLU A 55 5.38 5.59 -11.08
N THR A 56 5.76 4.39 -10.62
CA THR A 56 6.71 3.51 -11.32
C THR A 56 6.07 2.24 -11.90
N GLY A 57 4.95 1.79 -11.32
CA GLY A 57 4.34 0.48 -11.59
C GLY A 57 5.04 -0.70 -10.90
N GLU A 58 6.06 -0.44 -10.09
CA GLU A 58 6.85 -1.48 -9.40
C GLU A 58 6.41 -1.64 -7.94
N ILE A 59 6.47 -2.89 -7.44
CA ILE A 59 6.24 -3.22 -6.02
C ILE A 59 7.60 -3.21 -5.34
N ILE A 60 7.73 -2.47 -4.24
CA ILE A 60 8.96 -2.41 -3.45
C ILE A 60 8.69 -2.74 -1.98
N ALA A 61 9.66 -3.41 -1.37
CA ALA A 61 9.69 -3.60 0.07
C ALA A 61 9.98 -2.26 0.78
N PRO A 62 9.29 -1.94 1.90
CA PRO A 62 9.50 -0.70 2.65
C PRO A 62 10.95 -0.45 3.08
N THR A 63 11.75 -1.51 3.22
CA THR A 63 13.14 -1.46 3.65
C THR A 63 14.12 -0.93 2.59
N GLU A 64 13.73 -0.86 1.32
CA GLU A 64 14.61 -0.40 0.23
C GLU A 64 14.46 1.11 -0.06
N VAL A 65 13.52 1.78 0.59
CA VAL A 65 13.23 3.20 0.42
C VAL A 65 13.87 4.00 1.56
N SER A 66 15.19 3.88 1.72
CA SER A 66 16.00 4.60 2.71
C SER A 66 16.74 5.79 2.11
#